data_AF-A0A7S1XUH4-F1
#
_entry.id   AF-A0A7S1XUH4-F1
#
_cell.length_a   1.000
_cell.length_b   1.000
_cell.length_c   1.000
_cell.angle_alpha   90.00
_cell.angle_beta   90.00
_cell.angle_gamma   90.00
#
_symmetry.space_group_name_H-M   'P 1'
#
loop_
_entity.id
_entity.type
_entity.pdbx_description
1 polymer ?
#
loop_
_entity_poly.entity_id
_entity_poly.type
_entity_poly.pdbx_seq_one_letter_code
_entity_poly.pdbx_strand_id
1 'polypeptide(L)'
;MNHPIFNFFRRRSMDKLSFEELKKKVEGGELDDIIEGGGAAAPPAASGKSDAAAGANGDATEDERNGEAGVGGSQSFETDVEVINEVVGGTTQFPLEEIVLKFTTLSEGNEAPAFLVGMGGASIGRDPTNEVSVPTDATLEPERHAVIEYRADRQAFYLRDMGHDHGAAIRIEAGSGLRQWRLQENAVFSAGNSSFKVVTCDASSVLLEVGSGPLKGERRRVGEKGATLGRHNNNEFSIPDKELSRRHCCIEFEPKDDSFYICDVGSTNGTYMHLVGPYRGLWRLSLSDHILVGRTGFSVNRYDFGVSEEMGRRQSMEDAHVLIQDLDLRRLNAGMLGPVFFAGVFDGHGGDATSAYLSAHLHANLARALEEEASTLVKAFKKDTGFYGGAGAHRVTPSQNSNANTNSDANANPNPYPQP
;
A
#
# COMPACT_ATOMS: atom_id res chain seq x y z
N MET A 1 -16.10 15.19 -1.29
CA MET A 1 -14.73 15.64 -1.60
C MET A 1 -13.82 14.44 -1.37
N ASN A 2 -13.10 13.99 -2.39
CA ASN A 2 -12.33 12.74 -2.33
C ASN A 2 -10.96 13.02 -1.71
N HIS A 3 -10.62 12.31 -0.62
CA HIS A 3 -9.33 12.41 0.05
C HIS A 3 -8.20 11.82 -0.84
N PRO A 4 -6.96 12.38 -0.81
CA PRO A 4 -5.79 11.92 -1.58
C PRO A 4 -5.54 10.41 -1.59
N ILE A 5 -5.71 9.76 -0.44
CA ILE A 5 -5.55 8.30 -0.26
C ILE A 5 -6.51 7.49 -1.16
N PHE A 6 -7.67 8.02 -1.53
CA PHE A 6 -8.60 7.33 -2.42
C PHE A 6 -8.28 7.54 -3.92
N ASN A 7 -7.55 8.60 -4.29
CA ASN A 7 -7.03 8.78 -5.65
C ASN A 7 -5.86 7.82 -5.95
N PHE A 8 -5.12 7.39 -4.92
CA PHE A 8 -4.08 6.37 -5.01
C PHE A 8 -4.56 5.07 -5.70
N PHE A 9 -5.80 4.65 -5.44
CA PHE A 9 -6.36 3.38 -5.95
C PHE A 9 -6.97 3.47 -7.35
N ARG A 10 -7.30 4.67 -7.82
CA ARG A 10 -7.98 4.92 -9.10
C ARG A 10 -7.14 4.48 -10.32
N ARG A 11 -5.83 4.29 -10.13
CA ARG A 11 -4.83 4.24 -11.20
C ARG A 11 -4.14 2.87 -11.36
N ARG A 12 -4.39 1.89 -10.48
CA ARG A 12 -3.85 0.51 -10.59
C ARG A 12 -4.58 -0.38 -11.61
N SER A 13 -5.70 0.07 -12.16
CA SER A 13 -6.56 -0.69 -13.10
C SER A 13 -6.50 -0.17 -14.55
N MET A 14 -5.33 0.23 -15.04
CA MET A 14 -5.13 0.38 -16.48
C MET A 14 -4.42 -0.86 -17.03
N ASP A 15 -4.92 -1.35 -18.16
CA ASP A 15 -4.57 -2.63 -18.77
C ASP A 15 -3.05 -2.86 -18.81
N LYS A 16 -2.64 -4.06 -18.40
CA LYS A 16 -1.27 -4.54 -18.54
C LYS A 16 -0.96 -4.72 -20.03
N LEU A 17 -0.45 -3.68 -20.66
CA LEU A 17 0.50 -3.89 -21.74
C LEU A 17 1.86 -4.11 -21.05
N SER A 18 2.47 -5.25 -21.29
CA SER A 18 3.85 -5.49 -20.91
C SER A 18 4.76 -4.40 -21.50
N PHE A 19 5.90 -4.14 -20.86
CA PHE A 19 6.88 -3.16 -21.36
C PHE A 19 7.30 -3.43 -22.82
N GLU A 20 7.35 -4.71 -23.23
CA GLU A 20 7.63 -5.09 -24.62
C GLU A 20 6.48 -4.75 -25.58
N GLU A 21 5.24 -4.85 -25.14
CA GLU A 21 4.06 -4.49 -25.96
C GLU A 21 3.92 -2.96 -26.11
N LEU A 22 4.21 -2.21 -25.05
CA LEU A 22 4.30 -0.74 -25.12
C LEU A 22 5.43 -0.29 -26.03
N LYS A 23 6.61 -0.90 -25.92
CA LYS A 23 7.76 -0.61 -26.79
C LYS A 23 7.44 -0.91 -28.25
N LYS A 24 6.80 -2.05 -28.55
CA LYS A 24 6.34 -2.37 -29.92
C LYS A 24 5.33 -1.37 -30.48
N LYS A 25 4.39 -0.89 -29.66
CA LYS A 25 3.39 0.09 -30.11
C LYS A 25 3.99 1.48 -30.33
N VAL A 26 4.96 1.87 -29.51
CA VAL A 26 5.72 3.11 -29.67
C VAL A 26 6.63 3.05 -30.89
N GLU A 27 7.31 1.93 -31.13
CA GLU A 27 8.14 1.70 -32.32
C GLU A 27 7.29 1.51 -33.59
N GLY A 28 6.02 1.12 -33.47
CA GLY A 28 5.07 0.91 -34.56
C GLY A 28 4.20 2.11 -34.95
N GLY A 29 4.22 3.21 -34.20
CA GLY A 29 3.48 4.44 -34.52
C GLY A 29 1.96 4.40 -34.33
N GLU A 30 1.42 3.43 -33.56
CA GLU A 30 -0.03 3.23 -33.37
C GLU A 30 -0.58 3.93 -32.11
N LEU A 31 -0.27 5.21 -31.90
CA LEU A 31 -0.75 5.97 -30.73
C LEU A 31 -1.91 6.93 -31.04
N ASP A 32 -2.24 7.17 -32.31
CA ASP A 32 -3.23 8.18 -32.70
C ASP A 32 -4.70 7.70 -32.59
N ASP A 33 -4.96 6.40 -32.50
CA ASP A 33 -6.34 5.85 -32.53
C ASP A 33 -7.00 5.66 -31.13
N ILE A 34 -6.37 6.10 -30.04
CA ILE A 34 -6.92 5.98 -28.67
C ILE A 34 -7.44 7.32 -28.11
N ILE A 35 -7.23 8.44 -28.82
CA ILE A 35 -7.44 9.80 -28.25
C ILE A 35 -8.54 10.63 -28.97
N GLU A 36 -9.13 10.20 -30.08
CA GLU A 36 -10.19 10.98 -30.73
C GLU A 36 -11.60 10.74 -30.15
N GLY A 37 -11.95 11.55 -29.16
CA GLY A 37 -13.29 11.63 -28.59
C GLY A 37 -13.58 13.00 -27.96
N GLY A 38 -13.38 14.09 -28.71
CA GLY A 38 -13.76 15.45 -28.27
C GLY A 38 -12.99 16.55 -29.00
N GLY A 39 -13.45 16.90 -30.20
CA GLY A 39 -12.75 17.86 -31.07
C GLY A 39 -12.87 19.34 -30.65
N ALA A 40 -11.91 20.14 -31.13
CA ALA A 40 -12.14 21.32 -31.97
C ALA A 40 -10.78 21.82 -32.51
N ALA A 41 -10.70 21.96 -33.83
CA ALA A 41 -9.51 22.34 -34.58
C ALA A 41 -9.28 23.87 -34.62
N ALA A 42 -8.00 24.30 -34.57
CA ALA A 42 -7.31 25.32 -35.40
C ALA A 42 -6.02 25.84 -34.70
N PRO A 43 -5.10 26.57 -35.38
CA PRO A 43 -4.14 26.19 -36.44
C PRO A 43 -2.66 26.51 -36.01
N PRO A 44 -1.61 26.39 -36.89
CA PRO A 44 -0.25 26.05 -36.46
C PRO A 44 0.64 27.24 -36.05
N ALA A 45 1.57 26.97 -35.13
CA ALA A 45 2.65 27.87 -34.74
C ALA A 45 3.88 27.75 -35.67
N ALA A 46 4.46 28.91 -35.97
CA ALA A 46 5.63 29.10 -36.81
C ALA A 46 6.94 28.63 -36.15
N SER A 47 7.88 28.30 -37.02
CA SER A 47 9.23 27.81 -36.79
C SER A 47 10.19 28.85 -36.19
N GLY A 48 11.18 28.36 -35.45
CA GLY A 48 12.36 29.12 -35.02
C GLY A 48 13.50 28.19 -34.61
N LYS A 49 14.48 28.04 -35.52
CA LYS A 49 15.76 27.33 -35.34
C LYS A 49 16.74 28.12 -34.46
N SER A 50 17.67 27.42 -33.82
CA SER A 50 19.15 27.57 -33.92
C SER A 50 19.82 26.98 -32.66
N ASP A 51 20.68 25.97 -32.80
CA ASP A 51 22.18 26.03 -32.84
C ASP A 51 22.80 26.10 -31.43
N ALA A 52 23.98 25.57 -31.08
CA ALA A 52 24.92 24.59 -31.63
C ALA A 52 26.08 24.47 -30.59
N ALA A 53 26.92 23.44 -30.76
CA ALA A 53 28.32 23.30 -30.29
C ALA A 53 28.57 23.02 -28.79
N ALA A 54 29.55 22.22 -28.31
CA ALA A 54 30.59 21.29 -28.79
C ALA A 54 31.87 21.49 -27.95
N GLY A 55 32.55 20.39 -27.60
CA GLY A 55 33.97 20.32 -27.19
C GLY A 55 34.21 20.00 -25.72
N ALA A 56 35.26 19.30 -25.28
CA ALA A 56 36.17 18.27 -25.83
C ALA A 56 37.11 17.87 -24.67
N ASN A 57 37.44 16.57 -24.57
CA ASN A 57 38.67 15.89 -24.10
C ASN A 57 39.47 16.31 -22.84
N GLY A 58 39.90 15.30 -22.08
CA GLY A 58 41.09 15.34 -21.22
C GLY A 58 41.32 14.03 -20.45
N ASP A 59 42.36 13.30 -20.82
CA ASP A 59 42.86 12.01 -20.30
C ASP A 59 44.02 12.22 -19.28
N ALA A 60 44.29 11.22 -18.43
CA ALA A 60 45.63 10.77 -17.95
C ALA A 60 45.71 10.25 -16.48
N THR A 61 45.94 8.93 -16.38
CA THR A 61 47.01 8.18 -15.65
C THR A 61 47.15 8.09 -14.12
N GLU A 62 47.55 6.86 -13.75
CA GLU A 62 47.82 6.19 -12.47
C GLU A 62 48.96 6.74 -11.60
N ASP A 63 48.95 6.42 -10.29
CA ASP A 63 50.18 6.02 -9.57
C ASP A 63 49.88 5.21 -8.28
N GLU A 64 50.62 4.12 -8.09
CA GLU A 64 50.57 3.19 -6.94
C GLU A 64 51.46 3.65 -5.77
N ARG A 65 51.13 3.24 -4.53
CA ARG A 65 52.14 2.99 -3.48
C ARG A 65 51.62 2.12 -2.32
N ASN A 66 52.40 1.08 -2.01
CA ASN A 66 52.21 0.03 -0.99
C ASN A 66 52.47 0.47 0.46
N GLY A 67 51.86 -0.26 1.41
CA GLY A 67 52.28 -0.36 2.82
C GLY A 67 51.51 -1.45 3.59
N GLU A 68 52.19 -2.54 3.96
CA GLU A 68 51.68 -3.69 4.74
C GLU A 68 51.56 -3.40 6.25
N ALA A 69 50.58 -4.04 6.93
CA ALA A 69 50.75 -4.74 8.22
C ALA A 69 49.46 -5.46 8.72
N GLY A 70 49.51 -6.80 8.81
CA GLY A 70 49.31 -7.55 10.07
C GLY A 70 47.92 -7.82 10.69
N VAL A 71 47.38 -9.03 10.40
CA VAL A 71 46.75 -10.05 11.31
C VAL A 71 45.47 -9.73 12.11
N GLY A 72 44.40 -10.50 11.82
CA GLY A 72 43.62 -11.22 12.86
C GLY A 72 42.09 -11.06 12.84
N GLY A 73 41.38 -12.06 12.29
CA GLY A 73 39.94 -12.25 12.54
C GLY A 73 39.10 -12.66 11.33
N SER A 74 39.34 -13.84 10.76
CA SER A 74 38.45 -14.46 9.77
C SER A 74 37.17 -14.96 10.44
N GLN A 75 36.18 -14.07 10.61
CA GLN A 75 34.78 -14.47 10.73
C GLN A 75 34.22 -14.71 9.32
N SER A 76 33.32 -15.68 9.22
CA SER A 76 32.93 -16.38 8.00
C SER A 76 32.19 -15.50 6.98
N PHE A 77 32.90 -15.04 5.96
CA PHE A 77 32.40 -14.16 4.89
C PHE A 77 31.53 -14.86 3.84
N GLU A 78 31.70 -16.17 3.64
CA GLU A 78 30.93 -16.93 2.64
C GLU A 78 29.48 -17.20 3.10
N THR A 79 29.27 -17.38 4.41
CA THR A 79 27.99 -17.83 4.95
C THR A 79 26.86 -16.82 4.76
N ASP A 80 27.12 -15.52 4.91
CA ASP A 80 26.07 -14.50 4.76
C ASP A 80 25.64 -14.29 3.29
N VAL A 81 26.55 -14.50 2.32
CA VAL A 81 26.23 -14.38 0.89
C VAL A 81 25.50 -15.62 0.39
N GLU A 82 25.83 -16.80 0.93
CA GLU A 82 25.08 -18.03 0.70
C GLU A 82 23.63 -17.91 1.24
N VAL A 83 23.44 -17.33 2.43
CA VAL A 83 22.11 -17.09 3.03
C VAL A 83 21.22 -16.21 2.15
N ILE A 84 21.76 -15.20 1.44
CA ILE A 84 20.99 -14.35 0.51
C ILE A 84 20.43 -15.14 -0.66
N ASN A 85 21.18 -16.13 -1.17
CA ASN A 85 20.78 -16.96 -2.30
C ASN A 85 19.78 -18.06 -1.88
N GLU A 86 19.75 -18.44 -0.60
CA GLU A 86 18.87 -19.47 -0.04
C GLU A 86 17.53 -18.96 0.53
N VAL A 87 17.24 -17.66 0.48
CA VAL A 87 15.97 -17.11 1.02
C VAL A 87 14.76 -17.60 0.20
N VAL A 88 14.26 -18.79 0.54
CA VAL A 88 13.00 -19.35 0.06
C VAL A 88 12.13 -19.63 1.29
N GLY A 89 11.17 -18.73 1.57
CA GLY A 89 10.05 -19.01 2.47
C GLY A 89 10.14 -18.50 3.92
N GLY A 90 11.15 -17.72 4.30
CA GLY A 90 11.21 -17.05 5.61
C GLY A 90 10.49 -15.68 5.62
N THR A 91 9.92 -15.27 6.76
CA THR A 91 9.39 -13.90 6.92
C THR A 91 10.55 -12.94 7.16
N THR A 92 10.86 -12.12 6.16
CA THR A 92 11.99 -11.18 6.11
C THR A 92 11.69 -9.82 6.70
N GLN A 93 10.59 -9.69 7.46
CA GLN A 93 10.19 -8.44 8.06
C GLN A 93 10.98 -8.24 9.36
N PHE A 94 11.68 -7.12 9.46
CA PHE A 94 12.41 -6.76 10.69
C PHE A 94 11.45 -6.75 11.88
N PRO A 95 11.89 -7.22 13.05
CA PRO A 95 11.04 -7.21 14.23
C PRO A 95 10.55 -5.78 14.49
N LEU A 96 9.24 -5.64 14.56
CA LEU A 96 8.57 -4.39 14.89
C LEU A 96 8.25 -4.41 16.39
N GLU A 97 8.71 -3.41 17.12
CA GLU A 97 8.32 -3.19 18.52
C GLU A 97 7.02 -2.37 18.61
N GLU A 98 6.67 -1.68 17.53
CA GLU A 98 5.48 -0.85 17.41
C GLU A 98 4.98 -0.77 15.96
N ILE A 99 3.69 -0.48 15.81
CA ILE A 99 3.04 -0.09 14.55
C ILE A 99 2.17 1.15 14.77
N VAL A 100 1.91 1.87 13.69
CA VAL A 100 1.01 3.03 13.65
C VAL A 100 -0.23 2.68 12.84
N LEU A 101 -1.40 2.69 13.48
CA LEU A 101 -2.69 2.64 12.79
C LEU A 101 -3.09 4.05 12.41
N LYS A 102 -3.13 4.34 11.11
CA LYS A 102 -3.55 5.65 10.61
C LYS A 102 -4.90 5.54 9.93
N PHE A 103 -5.80 6.48 10.20
CA PHE A 103 -7.10 6.49 9.53
C PHE A 103 -6.95 6.56 8.00
N THR A 104 -7.77 5.76 7.32
CA THR A 104 -7.93 5.78 5.85
C THR A 104 -9.32 6.26 5.45
N THR A 105 -10.27 6.22 6.38
CA THR A 105 -11.61 6.82 6.28
C THR A 105 -11.64 8.14 7.04
N LEU A 106 -12.42 9.11 6.56
CA LEU A 106 -12.59 10.40 7.24
C LEU A 106 -13.24 10.17 8.62
N SER A 107 -12.56 10.57 9.69
CA SER A 107 -13.19 10.77 11.00
C SER A 107 -13.82 12.16 11.01
N GLU A 108 -15.14 12.26 11.20
CA GLU A 108 -15.83 13.55 11.35
C GLU A 108 -15.66 14.15 12.75
N GLY A 109 -15.03 13.41 13.67
CA GLY A 109 -14.78 13.79 15.06
C GLY A 109 -13.39 14.39 15.32
N ASN A 110 -13.18 14.75 16.58
CA ASN A 110 -11.91 15.26 17.10
C ASN A 110 -10.95 14.11 17.51
N GLU A 111 -10.95 13.04 16.71
CA GLU A 111 -10.21 11.80 16.99
C GLU A 111 -8.71 11.97 16.70
N ALA A 112 -7.88 11.16 17.35
CA ALA A 112 -6.44 11.18 17.09
C ALA A 112 -6.17 10.77 15.63
N PRO A 113 -5.32 11.47 14.87
CA PRO A 113 -5.12 11.18 13.45
C PRO A 113 -4.46 9.82 13.18
N ALA A 114 -3.83 9.24 14.21
CA ALA A 114 -3.22 7.93 14.22
C ALA A 114 -3.10 7.39 15.66
N PHE A 115 -2.95 6.07 15.79
CA PHE A 115 -2.77 5.38 17.07
C PHE A 115 -1.49 4.55 17.04
N LEU A 116 -0.70 4.65 18.10
CA LEU A 116 0.51 3.84 18.28
C LEU A 116 0.15 2.54 19.02
N VAL A 117 0.53 1.40 18.45
CA VAL A 117 0.33 0.08 19.04
C VAL A 117 1.70 -0.55 19.30
N GLY A 118 2.10 -0.60 20.57
CA GLY A 118 3.34 -1.26 21.00
C GLY A 118 3.15 -2.75 21.28
N MET A 119 4.21 -3.42 21.72
CA MET A 119 4.21 -4.86 22.07
C MET A 119 3.18 -5.29 23.15
N GLY A 120 2.55 -4.34 23.86
CA GLY A 120 1.42 -4.63 24.75
C GLY A 120 0.13 -5.03 24.01
N GLY A 121 0.07 -4.80 22.70
CA GLY A 121 -1.15 -4.91 21.92
C GLY A 121 -2.05 -3.67 22.08
N ALA A 122 -3.25 -3.77 21.51
CA ALA A 122 -4.28 -2.74 21.61
C ALA A 122 -5.66 -3.36 21.40
N SER A 123 -6.65 -2.94 22.18
CA SER A 123 -8.05 -3.13 21.81
C SER A 123 -8.55 -1.99 20.94
N ILE A 124 -9.49 -2.31 20.06
CA ILE A 124 -10.18 -1.37 19.18
C ILE A 124 -11.65 -1.37 19.58
N GLY A 125 -12.21 -0.19 19.86
CA GLY A 125 -13.61 -0.03 20.25
C GLY A 125 -14.01 1.45 20.34
N ARG A 126 -15.27 1.72 20.68
CA ARG A 126 -15.77 3.11 20.76
C ARG A 126 -15.46 3.78 22.10
N ASP A 127 -15.33 3.02 23.19
CA ASP A 127 -15.09 3.60 24.51
C ASP A 127 -13.63 4.04 24.65
N PRO A 128 -13.35 5.09 25.45
CA PRO A 128 -12.00 5.62 25.66
C PRO A 128 -11.10 4.68 26.48
N THR A 129 -11.62 3.54 26.95
CA THR A 129 -10.85 2.50 27.64
C THR A 129 -10.01 1.66 26.67
N ASN A 130 -10.30 1.71 25.38
CA ASN A 130 -9.51 1.05 24.33
C ASN A 130 -8.28 1.88 23.96
N GLU A 131 -7.16 1.23 23.68
CA GLU A 131 -5.96 1.92 23.16
C GLU A 131 -6.23 2.56 21.79
N VAL A 132 -7.12 1.97 20.99
CA VAL A 132 -7.64 2.55 19.74
C VAL A 132 -9.12 2.84 19.94
N SER A 133 -9.43 4.06 20.37
CA SER A 133 -10.79 4.53 20.61
C SER A 133 -11.31 5.34 19.42
N VAL A 134 -12.45 4.91 18.87
CA VAL A 134 -13.15 5.60 17.76
C VAL A 134 -14.61 5.84 18.16
N PRO A 135 -14.90 6.87 18.97
CA PRO A 135 -16.24 7.10 19.50
C PRO A 135 -17.30 7.43 18.45
N THR A 136 -16.88 7.91 17.26
CA THR A 136 -17.83 8.30 16.20
C THR A 136 -18.38 7.11 15.41
N ASP A 137 -17.73 5.95 15.45
CA ASP A 137 -18.19 4.76 14.74
C ASP A 137 -19.18 3.96 15.59
N ALA A 138 -20.47 4.22 15.36
CA ALA A 138 -21.56 3.52 16.04
C ALA A 138 -21.65 2.01 15.73
N THR A 139 -20.90 1.51 14.75
CA THR A 139 -20.83 0.07 14.45
C THR A 139 -19.80 -0.68 15.31
N LEU A 140 -18.94 0.05 16.02
CA LEU A 140 -18.03 -0.54 16.99
C LEU A 140 -18.73 -0.85 18.30
N GLU A 141 -18.27 -1.91 18.95
CA GLU A 141 -18.67 -2.23 20.32
C GLU A 141 -18.01 -1.27 21.32
N PRO A 142 -18.60 -1.07 22.52
CA PRO A 142 -18.00 -0.33 23.63
C PRO A 142 -16.51 -0.66 23.80
N GLU A 143 -16.22 -1.93 24.04
CA GLU A 143 -14.90 -2.41 24.36
C GLU A 143 -14.56 -3.61 23.48
N ARG A 144 -13.31 -3.65 23.02
CA ARG A 144 -12.72 -4.84 22.37
C ARG A 144 -13.57 -5.40 21.24
N HIS A 145 -14.01 -4.56 20.31
CA HIS A 145 -14.62 -5.01 19.06
C HIS A 145 -13.62 -5.84 18.23
N ALA A 146 -12.37 -5.41 18.21
CA ALA A 146 -11.23 -6.18 17.71
C ALA A 146 -10.02 -5.97 18.64
N VAL A 147 -9.02 -6.84 18.52
CA VAL A 147 -7.79 -6.76 19.31
C VAL A 147 -6.58 -6.98 18.42
N ILE A 148 -5.55 -6.15 18.58
CA ILE A 148 -4.22 -6.38 18.05
C ILE A 148 -3.36 -6.97 19.16
N GLU A 149 -2.79 -8.15 18.90
CA GLU A 149 -1.90 -8.85 19.81
C GLU A 149 -0.49 -8.88 19.24
N TYR A 150 0.51 -8.62 20.07
CA TYR A 150 1.90 -8.89 19.71
C TYR A 150 2.31 -10.29 20.16
N ARG A 151 2.92 -11.06 19.25
CA ARG A 151 3.45 -12.39 19.55
C ARG A 151 4.97 -12.34 19.57
N ALA A 152 5.54 -12.41 20.77
CA ALA A 152 6.99 -12.35 20.98
C ALA A 152 7.76 -13.50 20.31
N ASP A 153 7.17 -14.70 20.21
CA ASP A 153 7.77 -15.85 19.52
C ASP A 153 7.89 -15.65 18.00
N ARG A 154 7.05 -14.77 17.43
CA ARG A 154 7.03 -14.45 15.99
C ARG A 154 7.47 -13.03 15.67
N GLN A 155 7.72 -12.22 16.70
CA GLN A 155 8.05 -10.80 16.62
C GLN A 155 7.12 -10.01 15.68
N ALA A 156 5.82 -10.29 15.76
CA ALA A 156 4.84 -9.74 14.83
C ALA A 156 3.50 -9.41 15.51
N PHE A 157 2.78 -8.46 14.91
CA PHE A 157 1.45 -8.05 15.31
C PHE A 157 0.39 -8.90 14.60
N TYR A 158 -0.68 -9.21 15.31
CA TYR A 158 -1.79 -9.99 14.81
C TYR A 158 -3.12 -9.34 15.14
N LEU A 159 -3.99 -9.18 14.14
CA LEU A 159 -5.37 -8.74 14.33
C LEU A 159 -6.26 -9.94 14.65
N ARG A 160 -7.11 -9.79 15.67
CA ARG A 160 -8.15 -10.73 16.06
C ARG A 160 -9.50 -10.04 15.97
N ASP A 161 -10.40 -10.62 15.18
CA ASP A 161 -11.82 -10.34 15.26
C ASP A 161 -12.44 -10.97 16.52
N MET A 162 -13.28 -10.23 17.23
CA MET A 162 -13.93 -10.73 18.46
C MET A 162 -15.33 -11.32 18.21
N GLY A 163 -15.77 -11.41 16.94
CA GLY A 163 -17.01 -12.08 16.54
C GLY A 163 -18.25 -11.19 16.62
N HIS A 164 -18.08 -9.87 16.57
CA HIS A 164 -19.17 -8.90 16.56
C HIS A 164 -19.65 -8.62 15.13
N ASP A 165 -20.85 -8.04 15.01
CA ASP A 165 -21.32 -7.53 13.71
C ASP A 165 -20.40 -6.41 13.22
N HIS A 166 -20.16 -6.33 11.91
CA HIS A 166 -19.15 -5.44 11.33
C HIS A 166 -17.72 -5.74 11.80
N GLY A 167 -17.43 -7.03 12.00
CA GLY A 167 -16.13 -7.52 12.45
C GLY A 167 -14.94 -7.11 11.57
N ALA A 168 -13.75 -7.48 12.04
CA ALA A 168 -12.50 -7.08 11.42
C ALA A 168 -12.31 -7.71 10.03
N ALA A 169 -11.83 -6.91 9.07
CA ALA A 169 -11.59 -7.33 7.71
C ALA A 169 -10.28 -6.75 7.17
N ILE A 170 -9.69 -7.44 6.20
CA ILE A 170 -8.43 -7.05 5.53
C ILE A 170 -8.76 -6.63 4.11
N ARG A 171 -8.22 -5.49 3.67
CA ARG A 171 -8.41 -5.03 2.30
C ARG A 171 -7.73 -5.99 1.33
N ILE A 172 -8.44 -6.35 0.28
CA ILE A 172 -7.91 -7.09 -0.85
C ILE A 172 -7.12 -6.12 -1.72
N GLU A 173 -5.89 -6.47 -2.02
CA GLU A 173 -5.04 -5.64 -2.86
C GLU A 173 -5.57 -5.62 -4.30
N ALA A 174 -5.53 -4.44 -4.92
CA ALA A 174 -5.92 -4.27 -6.31
C ALA A 174 -4.79 -4.71 -7.25
N GLY A 175 -5.11 -5.51 -8.27
CA GLY A 175 -4.18 -5.83 -9.37
C GLY A 175 -4.33 -7.24 -9.93
N SER A 176 -4.20 -7.39 -11.25
CA SER A 176 -4.29 -8.73 -11.87
C SER A 176 -3.10 -9.61 -11.46
N GLY A 177 -3.36 -10.87 -11.15
CA GLY A 177 -2.31 -11.83 -10.75
C GLY A 177 -1.89 -11.79 -9.27
N LEU A 178 -2.34 -10.79 -8.50
CA LEU A 178 -2.28 -10.81 -7.03
C LEU A 178 -3.48 -11.61 -6.52
N ARG A 179 -3.43 -12.93 -6.72
CA ARG A 179 -4.50 -13.85 -6.30
C ARG A 179 -4.43 -14.02 -4.79
N GLN A 180 -5.30 -13.33 -4.06
CA GLN A 180 -5.10 -13.18 -2.61
C GLN A 180 -6.07 -13.97 -1.75
N TRP A 181 -7.34 -14.06 -2.14
CA TRP A 181 -8.36 -14.59 -1.24
C TRP A 181 -9.26 -15.60 -1.91
N ARG A 182 -9.01 -16.87 -1.60
CA ARG A 182 -9.84 -18.00 -2.02
C ARG A 182 -11.23 -17.89 -1.39
N LEU A 183 -12.29 -18.05 -2.17
CA LEU A 183 -13.63 -18.20 -1.62
C LEU A 183 -13.81 -19.63 -1.12
N GLN A 184 -14.28 -19.74 0.11
CA GLN A 184 -14.57 -21.01 0.78
C GLN A 184 -15.92 -20.87 1.50
N GLU A 185 -16.58 -21.99 1.82
CA GLU A 185 -17.83 -21.95 2.56
C GLU A 185 -17.70 -21.15 3.85
N ASN A 186 -18.67 -20.26 4.09
CA ASN A 186 -18.70 -19.29 5.18
C ASN A 186 -17.67 -18.15 5.13
N ALA A 187 -16.88 -18.02 4.05
CA ALA A 187 -16.12 -16.79 3.82
C ALA A 187 -17.09 -15.60 3.62
N VAL A 188 -16.68 -14.43 4.10
CA VAL A 188 -17.46 -13.19 3.96
C VAL A 188 -16.56 -12.10 3.43
N PHE A 189 -16.97 -11.43 2.36
CA PHE A 189 -16.30 -10.23 1.87
C PHE A 189 -17.28 -9.07 1.76
N SER A 190 -16.77 -7.85 1.73
CA SER A 190 -17.58 -6.64 1.57
C SER A 190 -17.02 -5.69 0.54
N ALA A 191 -17.92 -5.00 -0.14
CA ALA A 191 -17.66 -3.91 -1.07
C ALA A 191 -18.70 -2.82 -0.80
N GLY A 192 -18.26 -1.58 -0.56
CA GLY A 192 -19.14 -0.49 -0.14
C GLY A 192 -19.97 -0.84 1.09
N ASN A 193 -21.30 -0.72 1.01
CA ASN A 193 -22.22 -1.10 2.09
C ASN A 193 -22.74 -2.53 1.98
N SER A 194 -22.29 -3.28 0.98
CA SER A 194 -22.76 -4.63 0.68
C SER A 194 -21.78 -5.68 1.21
N SER A 195 -22.31 -6.67 1.91
CA SER A 195 -21.56 -7.86 2.37
C SER A 195 -22.09 -9.10 1.69
N PHE A 196 -21.18 -10.03 1.40
CA PHE A 196 -21.45 -11.23 0.63
C PHE A 196 -20.90 -12.42 1.40
N LYS A 197 -21.79 -13.33 1.82
CA LYS A 197 -21.43 -14.58 2.46
C LYS A 197 -21.42 -15.70 1.42
N VAL A 198 -20.35 -16.47 1.39
CA VAL A 198 -20.28 -17.71 0.62
C VAL A 198 -21.09 -18.78 1.35
N VAL A 199 -22.21 -19.19 0.77
CA VAL A 199 -23.11 -20.21 1.32
C VAL A 199 -22.63 -21.60 0.97
N THR A 200 -22.32 -21.83 -0.30
CA THR A 200 -21.74 -23.07 -0.82
C THR A 200 -20.63 -22.74 -1.78
N CYS A 201 -19.56 -23.53 -1.79
CA CYS A 201 -18.46 -23.39 -2.73
C CYS A 201 -18.03 -24.78 -3.18
N ASP A 202 -18.36 -25.12 -4.42
CA ASP A 202 -17.97 -26.36 -5.08
C ASP A 202 -16.90 -26.09 -6.16
N ALA A 203 -16.40 -27.15 -6.80
CA ALA A 203 -15.33 -27.07 -7.80
C ALA A 203 -15.71 -26.29 -9.07
N SER A 204 -16.99 -25.97 -9.28
CA SER A 204 -17.51 -25.36 -10.52
C SER A 204 -18.42 -24.15 -10.27
N SER A 205 -18.86 -23.94 -9.03
CA SER A 205 -19.72 -22.83 -8.68
C SER A 205 -19.59 -22.39 -7.23
N VAL A 206 -19.81 -21.09 -7.02
CA VAL A 206 -19.95 -20.48 -5.70
C VAL A 206 -21.30 -19.79 -5.58
N LEU A 207 -22.02 -20.05 -4.48
CA LEU A 207 -23.29 -19.41 -4.15
C LEU A 207 -23.05 -18.34 -3.10
N LEU A 208 -23.30 -17.09 -3.46
CA LEU A 208 -23.25 -15.95 -2.56
C LEU A 208 -24.63 -15.60 -2.05
N GLU A 209 -24.72 -15.22 -0.77
CA GLU A 209 -25.87 -14.58 -0.17
C GLU A 209 -25.48 -13.17 0.29
N VAL A 210 -26.30 -12.19 -0.06
CA VAL A 210 -26.06 -10.80 0.29
C VAL A 210 -26.54 -10.54 1.72
N GLY A 211 -25.62 -10.29 2.65
CA GLY A 211 -25.91 -10.09 4.08
C GLY A 211 -26.36 -8.66 4.42
N SER A 212 -25.85 -7.67 3.69
CA SER A 212 -26.14 -6.24 3.88
C SER A 212 -26.14 -5.50 2.55
N GLY A 213 -26.63 -4.25 2.57
CA GLY A 213 -26.69 -3.40 1.38
C GLY A 213 -28.01 -3.51 0.62
N PRO A 214 -28.12 -2.86 -0.55
CA PRO A 214 -29.38 -2.71 -1.28
C PRO A 214 -30.03 -4.02 -1.73
N LEU A 215 -29.23 -5.08 -1.91
CA LEU A 215 -29.67 -6.39 -2.38
C LEU A 215 -29.76 -7.43 -1.25
N LYS A 216 -29.86 -7.00 0.02
CA LYS A 216 -29.88 -7.90 1.18
C LYS A 216 -30.90 -9.02 1.02
N GLY A 217 -30.47 -10.25 1.29
CA GLY A 217 -31.27 -11.47 1.20
C GLY A 217 -31.24 -12.13 -0.19
N GLU A 218 -30.72 -11.45 -1.22
CA GLU A 218 -30.56 -12.07 -2.53
C GLU A 218 -29.46 -13.14 -2.53
N ARG A 219 -29.64 -14.14 -3.38
CA ARG A 219 -28.65 -15.18 -3.64
C ARG A 219 -28.21 -15.16 -5.09
N ARG A 220 -26.90 -15.24 -5.32
CA ARG A 220 -26.31 -15.18 -6.65
C ARG A 220 -25.30 -16.30 -6.82
N ARG A 221 -25.46 -17.09 -7.88
CA ARG A 221 -24.53 -18.16 -8.24
C ARG A 221 -23.53 -17.63 -9.25
N VAL A 222 -22.25 -17.87 -8.99
CA VAL A 222 -21.14 -17.63 -9.93
C VAL A 222 -20.64 -19.00 -10.38
N GLY A 223 -20.49 -19.20 -11.69
CA GLY A 223 -19.85 -20.39 -12.25
C GLY A 223 -18.42 -20.10 -12.69
N GLU A 224 -17.77 -21.07 -13.32
CA GLU A 224 -16.37 -21.00 -13.78
C GLU A 224 -16.03 -19.81 -14.69
N LYS A 225 -17.02 -19.16 -15.31
CA LYS A 225 -16.80 -17.90 -16.06
C LYS A 225 -16.44 -16.71 -15.17
N GLY A 226 -16.58 -16.85 -13.85
CA GLY A 226 -16.44 -15.75 -12.92
C GLY A 226 -17.65 -14.81 -12.95
N ALA A 227 -17.53 -13.70 -12.22
CA ALA A 227 -18.52 -12.63 -12.20
C ALA A 227 -17.86 -11.30 -11.84
N THR A 228 -18.26 -10.21 -12.48
CA THR A 228 -17.93 -8.85 -12.06
C THR A 228 -19.01 -8.29 -11.13
N LEU A 229 -18.57 -7.52 -10.15
CA LEU A 229 -19.41 -6.86 -9.17
C LEU A 229 -19.15 -5.35 -9.22
N GLY A 230 -20.21 -4.55 -9.23
CA GLY A 230 -20.10 -3.10 -9.24
C GLY A 230 -21.44 -2.41 -9.40
N ARG A 231 -21.44 -1.07 -9.33
CA ARG A 231 -22.69 -0.29 -9.43
C ARG A 231 -23.23 -0.12 -10.84
N HIS A 232 -22.42 -0.41 -11.85
CA HIS A 232 -22.84 -0.28 -13.25
C HIS A 232 -23.66 -1.50 -13.68
N ASN A 233 -24.64 -1.30 -14.54
CA ASN A 233 -25.52 -2.35 -15.05
C ASN A 233 -24.81 -3.38 -15.96
N ASN A 234 -23.61 -3.05 -16.47
CA ASN A 234 -22.80 -3.95 -17.28
C ASN A 234 -22.06 -5.02 -16.46
N ASN A 235 -22.12 -5.00 -15.13
CA ASN A 235 -21.57 -6.08 -14.32
C ASN A 235 -22.56 -7.24 -14.27
N GLU A 236 -22.05 -8.47 -14.15
CA GLU A 236 -22.90 -9.64 -13.87
C GLU A 236 -23.73 -9.39 -12.61
N PHE A 237 -23.12 -8.83 -11.57
CA PHE A 237 -23.78 -8.44 -10.32
C PHE A 237 -23.79 -6.91 -10.20
N SER A 238 -24.81 -6.32 -10.81
CA SER A 238 -25.11 -4.89 -10.69
C SER A 238 -25.77 -4.58 -9.34
N ILE A 239 -25.05 -3.88 -8.47
CA ILE A 239 -25.49 -3.54 -7.11
C ILE A 239 -25.73 -2.03 -7.03
N PRO A 240 -26.96 -1.53 -6.77
CA PRO A 240 -27.26 -0.10 -6.74
C PRO A 240 -26.77 0.57 -5.46
N ASP A 241 -25.47 0.47 -5.18
CA ASP A 241 -24.79 1.05 -4.03
C ASP A 241 -23.86 2.18 -4.49
N LYS A 242 -24.05 3.38 -3.92
CA LYS A 242 -23.27 4.58 -4.26
C LYS A 242 -21.81 4.48 -3.85
N GLU A 243 -21.49 3.63 -2.87
CA GLU A 243 -20.12 3.41 -2.38
C GLU A 243 -19.36 2.39 -3.24
N LEU A 244 -20.01 1.79 -4.24
CA LEU A 244 -19.36 0.91 -5.21
C LEU A 244 -18.81 1.71 -6.40
N SER A 245 -17.69 1.22 -6.91
CA SER A 245 -17.14 1.69 -8.18
C SER A 245 -17.97 1.07 -9.31
N ARG A 246 -17.93 1.69 -10.51
CA ARG A 246 -18.67 1.19 -11.67
C ARG A 246 -18.37 -0.28 -11.94
N ARG A 247 -17.09 -0.64 -11.95
CA ARG A 247 -16.56 -1.99 -11.74
C ARG A 247 -15.75 -1.92 -10.45
N HIS A 248 -16.02 -2.77 -9.48
CA HIS A 248 -15.45 -2.66 -8.13
C HIS A 248 -14.57 -3.88 -7.79
N CYS A 249 -15.12 -5.07 -7.95
CA CYS A 249 -14.37 -6.31 -7.80
C CYS A 249 -14.84 -7.36 -8.80
N CYS A 250 -14.11 -8.46 -8.89
CA CYS A 250 -14.52 -9.62 -9.65
C CYS A 250 -14.20 -10.91 -8.89
N ILE A 251 -14.98 -11.93 -9.19
CA ILE A 251 -14.72 -13.30 -8.79
C ILE A 251 -14.16 -14.02 -10.01
N GLU A 252 -12.97 -14.58 -9.87
CA GLU A 252 -12.27 -15.35 -10.90
C GLU A 252 -12.22 -16.82 -10.48
N PHE A 253 -12.34 -17.72 -11.45
CA PHE A 253 -12.13 -19.15 -11.24
C PHE A 253 -10.72 -19.52 -11.71
N GLU A 254 -10.00 -20.29 -10.91
CA GLU A 254 -8.71 -20.85 -11.27
C GLU A 254 -8.84 -22.35 -11.57
N PRO A 255 -8.69 -22.77 -12.84
CA PRO A 255 -8.82 -24.18 -13.21
C PRO A 255 -7.67 -25.07 -12.70
N LYS A 256 -6.53 -24.52 -12.27
CA LYS A 256 -5.42 -25.34 -11.74
C LYS A 256 -5.70 -25.92 -10.36
N ASP A 257 -6.51 -25.26 -9.56
CA ASP A 257 -6.84 -25.66 -8.19
C ASP A 257 -8.36 -25.71 -7.91
N ASP A 258 -9.17 -25.67 -8.97
CA ASP A 258 -10.63 -25.69 -8.96
C ASP A 258 -11.23 -24.74 -7.91
N SER A 259 -10.72 -23.50 -7.86
CA SER A 259 -11.04 -22.56 -6.79
C SER A 259 -11.46 -21.19 -7.30
N PHE A 260 -12.40 -20.58 -6.57
CA PHE A 260 -12.82 -19.21 -6.80
C PHE A 260 -11.98 -18.24 -5.97
N TYR A 261 -11.66 -17.10 -6.55
CA TYR A 261 -10.88 -16.04 -5.90
C TYR A 261 -11.62 -14.72 -6.06
N ILE A 262 -11.65 -13.92 -5.00
CA ILE A 262 -12.14 -12.54 -5.05
C ILE A 262 -10.97 -11.59 -5.27
N CYS A 263 -11.11 -10.70 -6.24
CA CYS A 263 -10.10 -9.73 -6.66
C CYS A 263 -10.70 -8.33 -6.69
N ASP A 264 -10.00 -7.36 -6.10
CA ASP A 264 -10.34 -5.95 -6.29
C ASP A 264 -9.80 -5.45 -7.64
N VAL A 265 -10.63 -4.75 -8.42
CA VAL A 265 -10.25 -4.25 -9.76
C VAL A 265 -9.86 -2.77 -9.76
N GLY A 266 -9.21 -2.30 -8.69
CA GLY A 266 -8.83 -0.90 -8.54
C GLY A 266 -10.01 -0.04 -8.12
N SER A 267 -10.83 -0.55 -7.20
CA SER A 267 -11.96 0.18 -6.67
C SER A 267 -11.52 1.34 -5.78
N THR A 268 -12.38 2.36 -5.70
CA THR A 268 -12.12 3.54 -4.88
C THR A 268 -12.07 3.17 -3.40
N ASN A 269 -13.16 2.59 -2.88
CA ASN A 269 -13.30 2.31 -1.46
C ASN A 269 -12.63 1.00 -1.01
N GLY A 270 -12.22 0.15 -1.95
CA GLY A 270 -11.62 -1.16 -1.67
C GLY A 270 -12.65 -2.25 -1.42
N THR A 271 -12.24 -3.47 -1.71
CA THR A 271 -12.92 -4.71 -1.31
C THR A 271 -12.22 -5.28 -0.08
N TYR A 272 -12.96 -5.80 0.90
CA TYR A 272 -12.40 -6.32 2.15
C TYR A 272 -12.85 -7.75 2.41
N MET A 273 -11.92 -8.62 2.82
CA MET A 273 -12.20 -9.98 3.28
C MET A 273 -12.29 -10.00 4.81
N HIS A 274 -13.40 -10.50 5.34
CA HIS A 274 -13.67 -10.54 6.79
C HIS A 274 -12.96 -11.73 7.44
N LEU A 275 -12.43 -11.52 8.64
CA LEU A 275 -11.72 -12.52 9.45
C LEU A 275 -12.69 -13.45 10.19
N VAL A 276 -13.63 -14.02 9.44
CA VAL A 276 -14.69 -14.92 9.92
C VAL A 276 -14.70 -16.23 9.13
N GLY A 277 -15.47 -17.21 9.61
CA GLY A 277 -15.60 -18.51 8.95
C GLY A 277 -14.23 -19.17 8.73
N PRO A 278 -13.85 -19.50 7.48
CA PRO A 278 -12.57 -20.13 7.15
C PRO A 278 -11.35 -19.23 7.43
N TYR A 279 -11.56 -17.91 7.54
CA TYR A 279 -10.53 -16.92 7.82
C TYR A 279 -10.53 -16.43 9.27
N ARG A 280 -11.29 -17.10 10.14
CA ARG A 280 -11.31 -16.81 11.58
C ARG A 280 -9.95 -17.12 12.21
N GLY A 281 -9.48 -16.23 13.07
CA GLY A 281 -8.31 -16.48 13.91
C GLY A 281 -7.46 -15.23 14.07
N LEU A 282 -6.15 -15.45 14.18
CA LEU A 282 -5.17 -14.38 14.22
C LEU A 282 -4.63 -14.12 12.83
N TRP A 283 -4.86 -12.91 12.32
CA TRP A 283 -4.30 -12.44 11.07
C TRP A 283 -3.00 -11.69 11.31
N ARG A 284 -1.88 -12.13 10.72
CA ARG A 284 -0.61 -11.41 10.83
C ARG A 284 -0.72 -10.08 10.07
N LEU A 285 -0.54 -8.97 10.78
CA LEU A 285 -0.48 -7.65 10.15
C LEU A 285 0.90 -7.43 9.53
N SER A 286 0.89 -6.97 8.30
CA SER A 286 2.08 -6.49 7.58
C SER A 286 2.01 -4.98 7.42
N LEU A 287 3.18 -4.33 7.29
CA LEU A 287 3.23 -2.94 6.91
C LEU A 287 2.54 -2.73 5.56
N SER A 288 1.82 -1.63 5.42
CA SER A 288 0.95 -1.30 4.28
C SER A 288 -0.35 -2.12 4.20
N ASP A 289 -0.63 -3.02 5.14
CA ASP A 289 -1.96 -3.61 5.23
C ASP A 289 -3.00 -2.52 5.49
N HIS A 290 -4.14 -2.64 4.83
CA HIS A 290 -5.33 -1.85 5.15
C HIS A 290 -6.34 -2.77 5.83
N ILE A 291 -6.82 -2.34 6.98
CA ILE A 291 -7.79 -3.09 7.77
C ILE A 291 -9.07 -2.26 7.92
N LEU A 292 -10.19 -2.96 8.07
CA LEU A 292 -11.49 -2.39 8.39
C LEU A 292 -11.96 -3.02 9.70
N VAL A 293 -12.40 -2.21 10.65
CA VAL A 293 -13.02 -2.66 11.90
C VAL A 293 -14.25 -1.79 12.13
N GLY A 294 -15.43 -2.39 12.23
CA GLY A 294 -16.67 -1.65 12.11
C GLY A 294 -16.84 -1.06 10.71
N ARG A 295 -16.92 0.26 10.62
CA ARG A 295 -16.85 1.05 9.37
C ARG A 295 -15.57 1.88 9.28
N THR A 296 -14.68 1.71 10.24
CA THR A 296 -13.44 2.48 10.36
C THR A 296 -12.31 1.76 9.65
N GLY A 297 -11.71 2.44 8.67
CA GLY A 297 -10.56 1.93 7.94
C GLY A 297 -9.24 2.45 8.51
N PHE A 298 -8.26 1.57 8.69
CA PHE A 298 -6.90 1.92 9.08
C PHE A 298 -5.87 1.40 8.09
N SER A 299 -4.77 2.12 7.88
CA SER A 299 -3.54 1.56 7.34
C SER A 299 -2.56 1.23 8.45
N VAL A 300 -1.83 0.13 8.28
CA VAL A 300 -0.78 -0.33 9.19
C VAL A 300 0.55 0.22 8.72
N ASN A 301 1.20 1.03 9.54
CA ASN A 301 2.41 1.76 9.18
C ASN A 301 3.51 1.55 10.22
N ARG A 302 4.75 1.83 9.83
CA ARG A 302 5.90 1.82 10.73
C ARG A 302 6.04 3.16 11.45
N TYR A 303 5.80 4.24 10.72
CA TYR A 303 5.86 5.63 11.16
C TYR A 303 4.57 6.33 10.82
N ASP A 304 4.18 7.29 11.65
CA ASP A 304 3.14 8.24 11.25
C ASP A 304 3.69 9.14 10.12
N PHE A 305 2.82 9.52 9.19
CA PHE A 305 3.19 10.33 8.04
C PHE A 305 2.04 11.27 7.65
N GLY A 306 2.37 12.39 7.03
CA GLY A 306 1.41 13.32 6.45
C GLY A 306 1.66 13.45 4.96
N VAL A 307 0.59 13.67 4.19
CA VAL A 307 0.68 14.06 2.79
C VAL A 307 0.00 15.42 2.65
N SER A 308 0.67 16.36 2.00
CA SER A 308 0.14 17.67 1.65
C SER A 308 0.20 17.83 0.14
N GLU A 309 -0.93 18.19 -0.47
CA GLU A 309 -1.05 18.38 -1.91
C GLU A 309 -1.79 19.69 -2.19
N GLU A 310 -1.40 20.39 -3.25
CA GLU A 310 -2.05 21.62 -3.70
C GLU A 310 -2.19 21.61 -5.23
N MET A 311 -3.43 21.55 -5.73
CA MET A 311 -3.71 21.54 -7.18
C MET A 311 -3.38 22.88 -7.87
N GLY A 312 -3.29 23.97 -7.11
CA GLY A 312 -3.13 25.31 -7.63
C GLY A 312 -4.28 25.70 -8.58
N ARG A 313 -3.95 26.33 -9.72
CA ARG A 313 -4.92 26.86 -10.70
C ARG A 313 -5.39 25.86 -11.75
N ARG A 314 -5.00 24.59 -11.65
CA ARG A 314 -5.34 23.55 -12.64
C ARG A 314 -6.80 23.12 -12.52
N GLN A 315 -7.34 22.51 -13.58
CA GLN A 315 -8.70 21.95 -13.59
C GLN A 315 -8.76 20.57 -12.91
N SER A 316 -7.63 19.87 -12.86
CA SER A 316 -7.49 18.54 -12.24
C SER A 316 -6.15 18.40 -11.55
N MET A 317 -6.09 17.52 -10.55
CA MET A 317 -4.84 17.14 -9.88
C MET A 317 -4.04 16.19 -10.78
N GLU A 318 -3.04 16.74 -11.46
CA GLU A 318 -2.17 15.98 -12.36
C GLU A 318 -1.03 15.28 -11.61
N ASP A 319 -0.61 15.79 -10.45
CA ASP A 319 0.45 15.17 -9.67
C ASP A 319 0.00 13.83 -9.06
N ALA A 320 0.98 13.03 -8.69
CA ALA A 320 0.77 11.82 -7.92
C ALA A 320 1.85 11.69 -6.85
N HIS A 321 1.58 10.91 -5.82
CA HIS A 321 2.59 10.51 -4.85
C HIS A 321 2.43 9.02 -4.52
N VAL A 322 3.45 8.46 -3.88
CA VAL A 322 3.40 7.13 -3.26
C VAL A 322 4.33 7.14 -2.05
N LEU A 323 3.92 6.48 -0.97
CA LEU A 323 4.71 6.29 0.23
C LEU A 323 4.59 4.83 0.65
N ILE A 324 5.70 4.12 0.69
CA ILE A 324 5.81 2.70 1.06
C ILE A 324 6.89 2.61 2.14
N GLN A 325 6.50 2.21 3.34
CA GLN A 325 7.42 2.22 4.48
C GLN A 325 8.28 0.96 4.58
N ASP A 326 7.95 -0.05 3.77
CA ASP A 326 8.71 -1.27 3.59
C ASP A 326 8.42 -1.84 2.20
N LEU A 327 9.45 -1.87 1.34
CA LEU A 327 9.37 -2.46 0.00
C LEU A 327 9.39 -4.00 0.00
N ASP A 328 9.47 -4.66 1.17
CA ASP A 328 9.56 -6.13 1.34
C ASP A 328 10.71 -6.76 0.52
N LEU A 329 11.89 -6.13 0.56
CA LEU A 329 13.07 -6.59 -0.15
C LEU A 329 13.76 -7.72 0.61
N ARG A 330 13.25 -8.95 0.45
CA ARG A 330 13.69 -10.16 1.15
C ARG A 330 15.19 -10.38 1.18
N ARG A 331 15.88 -10.27 0.04
CA ARG A 331 17.32 -10.53 -0.06
C ARG A 331 18.14 -9.44 0.60
N LEU A 332 17.71 -8.18 0.48
CA LEU A 332 18.37 -7.06 1.16
C LEU A 332 18.11 -7.08 2.66
N ASN A 333 16.90 -7.46 3.09
CA ASN A 333 16.54 -7.62 4.49
C ASN A 333 17.38 -8.72 5.15
N ALA A 334 17.58 -9.86 4.47
CA ALA A 334 18.49 -10.92 4.93
C ALA A 334 19.95 -10.43 5.06
N GLY A 335 20.36 -9.50 4.19
CA GLY A 335 21.65 -8.80 4.29
C GLY A 335 21.73 -7.69 5.34
N MET A 336 20.70 -7.52 6.19
CA MET A 336 20.58 -6.46 7.20
C MET A 336 20.59 -5.04 6.62
N LEU A 337 20.17 -4.87 5.36
CA LEU A 337 20.09 -3.57 4.68
C LEU A 337 18.67 -3.01 4.57
N GLY A 338 17.69 -3.61 5.26
CA GLY A 338 16.32 -3.12 5.30
C GLY A 338 15.85 -2.69 6.70
N PRO A 339 14.57 -2.33 6.85
CA PRO A 339 13.59 -2.18 5.76
C PRO A 339 13.94 -1.01 4.84
N VAL A 340 13.53 -1.08 3.57
CA VAL A 340 13.74 0.00 2.60
C VAL A 340 12.46 0.78 2.44
N PHE A 341 12.52 2.07 2.79
CA PHE A 341 11.44 3.04 2.64
C PHE A 341 11.51 3.68 1.24
N PHE A 342 10.37 3.84 0.58
CA PHE A 342 10.23 4.55 -0.69
C PHE A 342 9.17 5.65 -0.59
N ALA A 343 9.55 6.86 -0.95
CA ALA A 343 8.61 7.94 -1.20
C ALA A 343 8.89 8.57 -2.57
N GLY A 344 7.83 8.80 -3.34
CA GLY A 344 7.89 9.46 -4.64
C GLY A 344 6.83 10.54 -4.75
N VAL A 345 7.22 11.68 -5.31
CA VAL A 345 6.32 12.76 -5.74
C VAL A 345 6.53 12.93 -7.23
N PHE A 346 5.46 12.80 -8.01
CA PHE A 346 5.48 12.79 -9.46
C PHE A 346 4.75 14.01 -9.99
N ASP A 347 5.52 14.88 -10.59
CA ASP A 347 5.06 16.11 -11.20
C ASP A 347 4.22 15.79 -12.45
N GLY A 348 3.01 16.34 -12.50
CA GLY A 348 2.01 16.07 -13.53
C GLY A 348 2.32 16.59 -14.93
N HIS A 349 3.47 17.23 -15.16
CA HIS A 349 3.83 17.87 -16.45
C HIS A 349 3.78 16.92 -17.67
N GLY A 350 3.94 15.61 -17.47
CA GLY A 350 3.77 14.59 -18.50
C GLY A 350 2.32 14.14 -18.75
N GLY A 351 1.35 14.81 -18.14
CA GLY A 351 -0.05 14.40 -18.06
C GLY A 351 -0.35 13.53 -16.83
N ASP A 352 -1.62 13.52 -16.42
CA ASP A 352 -2.12 12.79 -15.25
C ASP A 352 -1.91 11.26 -15.37
N ALA A 353 -1.98 10.73 -16.59
CA ALA A 353 -1.68 9.32 -16.89
C ALA A 353 -0.21 8.96 -16.63
N THR A 354 0.72 9.88 -16.87
CA THR A 354 2.16 9.65 -16.68
C THR A 354 2.51 9.60 -15.20
N SER A 355 2.07 10.59 -14.42
CA SER A 355 2.29 10.60 -12.96
C SER A 355 1.60 9.40 -12.29
N ALA A 356 0.41 9.02 -12.78
CA ALA A 356 -0.30 7.82 -12.37
C ALA A 356 0.51 6.55 -12.60
N TYR A 357 1.05 6.40 -13.81
CA TYR A 357 1.83 5.23 -14.18
C TYR A 357 3.10 5.12 -13.32
N LEU A 358 3.82 6.22 -13.12
CA LEU A 358 5.02 6.25 -12.27
C LEU A 358 4.70 5.90 -10.81
N SER A 359 3.66 6.51 -10.23
CA SER A 359 3.20 6.19 -8.87
C SER A 359 2.88 4.70 -8.71
N ALA A 360 2.23 4.10 -9.71
CA ALA A 360 1.83 2.70 -9.68
C ALA A 360 2.97 1.69 -9.96
N HIS A 361 4.02 2.06 -10.69
CA HIS A 361 5.00 1.08 -11.21
C HIS A 361 6.46 1.33 -10.81
N LEU A 362 6.87 2.57 -10.53
CA LEU A 362 8.29 2.87 -10.30
C LEU A 362 8.83 2.13 -9.08
N HIS A 363 8.09 2.15 -7.97
CA HIS A 363 8.48 1.46 -6.74
C HIS A 363 8.62 -0.06 -6.94
N ALA A 364 7.71 -0.69 -7.69
CA ALA A 364 7.76 -2.11 -7.98
C ALA A 364 8.95 -2.48 -8.89
N ASN A 365 9.23 -1.64 -9.89
CA ASN A 365 10.40 -1.82 -10.76
C ASN A 365 11.71 -1.65 -10.00
N LEU A 366 11.78 -0.64 -9.12
CA LEU A 366 12.93 -0.41 -8.26
C LEU A 366 13.15 -1.56 -7.28
N ALA A 367 12.08 -2.03 -6.62
CA ALA A 367 12.15 -3.17 -5.71
C ALA A 367 12.77 -4.41 -6.39
N ARG A 368 12.30 -4.74 -7.59
CA ARG A 368 12.84 -5.85 -8.38
C ARG A 368 14.31 -5.65 -8.76
N ALA A 369 14.69 -4.47 -9.21
CA ALA A 369 16.08 -4.17 -9.55
C ALA A 369 17.01 -4.25 -8.32
N LEU A 370 16.55 -3.77 -7.16
CA LEU A 370 17.28 -3.86 -5.90
C LEU A 370 17.44 -5.32 -5.43
N GLU A 371 16.42 -6.16 -5.63
CA GLU A 371 16.46 -7.60 -5.33
C GLU A 371 17.41 -8.37 -6.26
N GLU A 372 17.46 -8.00 -7.54
CA GLU A 372 18.41 -8.56 -8.52
C GLU A 372 19.86 -8.22 -8.12
N GLU A 373 20.11 -6.99 -7.66
CA GLU A 373 21.43 -6.51 -7.24
C GLU A 373 21.75 -6.72 -5.76
N ALA A 374 20.89 -7.42 -5.00
CA ALA A 374 20.98 -7.49 -3.55
C ALA A 374 22.35 -7.99 -3.06
N SER A 375 22.91 -9.02 -3.71
CA SER A 375 24.22 -9.57 -3.32
C SER A 375 25.37 -8.57 -3.56
N THR A 376 25.30 -7.79 -4.65
CA THR A 376 26.26 -6.72 -4.98
C THR A 376 26.18 -5.61 -3.95
N LEU A 377 24.96 -5.16 -3.63
CA LEU A 377 24.68 -4.10 -2.67
C LEU A 377 25.16 -4.49 -1.27
N VAL A 378 24.81 -5.69 -0.77
CA VAL A 378 25.28 -6.17 0.54
C VAL A 378 26.79 -6.21 0.61
N LYS A 379 27.47 -6.71 -0.44
CA LYS A 379 28.94 -6.71 -0.50
C LYS A 379 29.52 -5.29 -0.51
N ALA A 380 28.90 -4.36 -1.24
CA ALA A 380 29.35 -2.97 -1.31
C ALA A 380 29.23 -2.28 0.06
N PHE A 381 28.06 -2.35 0.70
CA PHE A 381 27.85 -1.74 2.01
C PHE A 381 28.72 -2.39 3.11
N LYS A 382 28.96 -3.70 3.07
CA LYS A 382 29.88 -4.38 4.01
C LYS A 382 31.36 -4.07 3.75
N LYS A 383 31.75 -3.62 2.56
CA LYS A 383 33.10 -3.12 2.28
C LYS A 383 33.26 -1.68 2.75
N ASP A 384 32.20 -0.89 2.66
CA ASP A 384 32.17 0.52 3.08
C ASP A 384 32.06 0.69 4.61
N THR A 385 31.64 -0.36 5.35
CA THR A 385 31.71 -0.40 6.82
C THR A 385 33.13 -0.39 7.39
N GLY A 386 34.17 -0.30 6.55
CA GLY A 386 35.50 0.19 6.96
C GLY A 386 35.45 1.58 7.64
N PHE A 387 34.36 2.33 7.48
CA PHE A 387 34.11 3.60 8.19
C PHE A 387 33.28 3.47 9.49
N TYR A 388 32.50 2.38 9.64
CA TYR A 388 31.64 2.12 10.82
C TYR A 388 32.24 1.10 11.81
N GLY A 389 33.44 0.56 11.53
CA GLY A 389 34.16 -0.37 12.40
C GLY A 389 34.89 0.25 13.60
N GLY A 390 34.70 1.54 13.88
CA GLY A 390 35.18 2.18 15.09
C GLY A 390 34.16 2.01 16.23
N ALA A 391 34.60 1.50 17.38
CA ALA A 391 33.81 1.39 18.61
C ALA A 391 33.08 2.71 18.95
N GLY A 392 31.83 2.83 18.52
CA GLY A 392 31.11 4.10 18.55
C GLY A 392 29.88 4.07 17.66
N ALA A 393 29.08 3.02 17.74
CA ALA A 393 27.72 3.08 17.21
C ALA A 393 26.97 4.17 17.99
N HIS A 394 26.90 5.38 17.43
CA HIS A 394 25.97 6.39 17.87
C HIS A 394 24.56 5.86 17.58
N ARG A 395 24.02 5.12 18.55
CA ARG A 395 22.59 4.98 18.74
C ARG A 395 22.07 6.42 18.83
N VAL A 396 21.41 6.91 17.78
CA VAL A 396 20.64 8.14 17.86
C VAL A 396 19.48 7.82 18.80
N THR A 397 19.72 7.97 20.10
CA THR A 397 18.64 8.11 21.07
C THR A 397 17.87 9.38 20.69
N PRO A 398 16.53 9.37 20.66
CA PRO A 398 15.77 10.60 20.53
C PRO A 398 16.25 11.54 21.62
N SER A 399 16.83 12.69 21.25
CA SER A 399 17.17 13.69 22.24
C SER A 399 15.88 14.05 22.95
N GLN A 400 15.81 13.79 24.25
CA GLN A 400 14.86 14.46 25.13
C GLN A 400 15.13 15.95 24.96
N ASN A 401 14.34 16.61 24.13
CA ASN A 401 14.40 18.06 23.99
C ASN A 401 13.63 18.64 25.19
N SER A 402 14.24 18.54 26.36
CA SER A 402 13.87 19.32 27.54
C SER A 402 14.35 20.75 27.33
N ASN A 403 13.68 21.47 26.45
CA ASN A 403 13.66 22.93 26.48
C ASN A 403 12.22 23.37 26.66
N ALA A 404 11.76 23.20 27.91
CA ALA A 404 10.73 24.06 28.47
C ALA A 404 11.28 25.50 28.43
N ASN A 405 11.01 26.20 27.34
CA ASN A 405 11.16 27.65 27.32
C ASN A 405 9.89 28.23 27.92
N THR A 406 9.90 28.39 29.24
CA THR A 406 8.98 29.26 29.96
C THR A 406 9.22 30.68 29.47
N ASN A 407 8.31 31.19 28.64
CA ASN A 407 8.03 32.62 28.62
C ASN A 407 6.51 32.78 28.53
N SER A 408 5.94 33.02 29.69
CA SER A 408 4.74 33.82 29.86
C SER A 408 4.90 35.12 29.09
N ASP A 409 4.09 35.34 28.07
CA ASP A 409 3.40 36.61 27.93
C ASP A 409 2.13 36.45 27.12
N ALA A 410 1.08 37.00 27.72
CA ALA A 410 -0.28 36.95 27.27
C ALA A 410 -0.50 37.82 26.01
N ASN A 411 -1.58 37.47 25.30
CA ASN A 411 -2.46 38.39 24.59
C ASN A 411 -2.07 38.77 23.14
N ALA A 412 -2.57 38.00 22.17
CA ALA A 412 -3.09 38.53 20.90
C ALA A 412 -3.89 37.47 20.12
N ASN A 413 -5.22 37.63 20.11
CA ASN A 413 -6.10 37.08 19.07
C ASN A 413 -5.71 37.72 17.72
N PRO A 414 -5.72 36.97 16.60
CA PRO A 414 -6.74 37.31 15.61
C PRO A 414 -7.24 36.09 14.80
N ASN A 415 -8.54 35.86 14.91
CA ASN A 415 -9.39 35.29 13.87
C ASN A 415 -9.43 36.23 12.65
N PRO A 416 -9.21 35.75 11.41
CA PRO A 416 -9.67 36.46 10.23
C PRO A 416 -10.30 35.52 9.21
N TYR A 417 -11.55 35.12 9.43
CA TYR A 417 -12.44 34.74 8.33
C TYR A 417 -13.67 35.65 8.32
N PRO A 418 -13.88 36.46 7.26
CA PRO A 418 -15.15 37.12 7.03
C PRO A 418 -16.13 36.15 6.35
N GLN A 419 -17.30 35.96 6.96
CA GLN A 419 -18.53 35.50 6.29
C GLN A 419 -19.06 36.68 5.44
N PRO A 420 -19.69 36.45 4.27
CA PRO A 420 -21.02 35.83 4.19
C PRO A 420 -21.16 34.64 3.24
#